data_AF-A0A497R078-F1
#
_entry.id   AF-A0A497R078-F1
#
_cell.length_a   1.000
_cell.length_b   1.000
_cell.length_c   1.000
_cell.angle_alpha   90.00
_cell.angle_beta   90.00
_cell.angle_gamma   90.00
#
_symmetry.space_group_name_H-M   'P 1'
#
loop_
_entity.id
_entity.type
_entity.pdbx_description
1 polymer ?
#
loop_
_entity_poly.entity_id
_entity_poly.type
_entity_poly.pdbx_seq_one_letter_code
_entity_poly.pdbx_strand_id
1 'polypeptide(L)'
;MAEKSKRLRLIGKLLTPIVIEKPTFYIKGCRVTITKKAEEKENGRFAYPEKLFYGKLVKDRRRPPTVKTCFQGFVVVDCPGTNNQAKKKLQWFFGLDGLGRQQNEGMGRIRWLQKKEVAYVKKEPPKKKLRIRKGLGYYPKPMVRAITALLLHDFVHTEKHDSKIYHEVEITDELMREACKNHHTSVNRNENWLIPIIQKYDRLAALINRKKPLRKEKRYDYENGAINCKQIAELITEKQKSANALYNYIYYDKQFARFYESINYANNSSLRKHLLLAVNLLINDFKKGRLVIKNNKVMIVSSSAKDKEETKKFLSKPKVLKRIYPPKKGAESKIAALQERPVEEKNHPKNTEKSHLRRDT
;
A
#
# COMPACT_ATOMS: atom_id res chain seq x y z
N MET A 1 9.65 -33.28 7.84
CA MET A 1 8.20 -33.14 8.14
C MET A 1 8.04 -32.01 9.16
N ALA A 2 7.11 -31.07 8.98
CA ALA A 2 6.93 -29.96 9.94
C ALA A 2 6.21 -30.47 11.20
N GLU A 3 6.85 -30.34 12.35
CA GLU A 3 6.29 -30.72 13.65
C GLU A 3 4.97 -29.97 13.89
N LYS A 4 3.85 -30.72 14.00
CA LYS A 4 2.53 -30.15 14.29
C LYS A 4 2.49 -29.74 15.76
N SER A 5 2.86 -28.50 16.05
CA SER A 5 2.65 -27.91 17.37
C SER A 5 1.15 -27.95 17.72
N LYS A 6 0.79 -28.59 18.83
CA LYS A 6 -0.58 -28.57 19.36
C LYS A 6 -0.80 -27.23 20.06
N ARG A 7 -1.92 -26.56 19.79
CA ARG A 7 -2.33 -25.35 20.52
C ARG A 7 -3.63 -25.58 21.25
N LEU A 8 -3.70 -25.08 22.47
CA LEU A 8 -4.95 -25.02 23.22
C LEU A 8 -5.72 -23.76 22.85
N ARG A 9 -6.99 -23.97 22.50
CA ARG A 9 -7.95 -22.95 22.13
C ARG A 9 -9.11 -22.97 23.11
N LEU A 10 -9.56 -21.81 23.55
CA LEU A 10 -10.77 -21.64 24.34
C LEU A 10 -11.78 -20.83 23.54
N ILE A 11 -13.03 -21.28 23.54
CA ILE A 11 -14.11 -20.68 22.78
C ILE A 11 -15.22 -20.30 23.74
N GLY A 12 -15.68 -19.05 23.65
CA GLY A 12 -16.83 -18.53 24.37
C GLY A 12 -17.79 -17.79 23.44
N LYS A 13 -19.00 -17.52 23.91
CA LYS A 13 -19.98 -16.66 23.26
C LYS A 13 -20.09 -15.35 24.02
N LEU A 14 -20.02 -14.22 23.32
CA LEU A 14 -20.33 -12.92 23.91
C LEU A 14 -21.84 -12.86 24.16
N LEU A 15 -22.22 -12.69 25.42
CA LEU A 15 -23.59 -12.43 25.84
C LEU A 15 -23.94 -10.97 25.58
N THR A 16 -22.99 -10.06 25.81
CA THR A 16 -23.12 -8.63 25.50
C THR A 16 -21.97 -8.15 24.60
N PRO A 17 -22.19 -7.10 23.78
CA PRO A 17 -21.16 -6.63 22.86
C PRO A 17 -19.92 -6.17 23.61
N ILE A 18 -18.75 -6.47 23.07
CA ILE A 18 -17.48 -5.99 23.63
C ILE A 18 -17.04 -4.72 22.91
N VAL A 19 -16.72 -3.70 23.70
CA VAL A 19 -16.25 -2.40 23.19
C VAL A 19 -14.75 -2.48 22.89
N ILE A 20 -14.42 -2.52 21.60
CA ILE A 20 -13.03 -2.59 21.13
C ILE A 20 -12.89 -2.07 19.70
N GLU A 21 -11.73 -1.51 19.37
CA GLU A 21 -11.46 -0.96 18.03
C GLU A 21 -11.37 -2.02 16.94
N LYS A 22 -10.92 -3.24 17.30
CA LYS A 22 -10.65 -4.32 16.36
C LYS A 22 -11.13 -5.65 16.91
N PRO A 23 -11.65 -6.55 16.05
CA PRO A 23 -12.10 -7.86 16.46
C PRO A 23 -10.95 -8.82 16.80
N THR A 24 -9.69 -8.41 16.65
CA THR A 24 -8.52 -9.21 17.03
C THR A 24 -7.57 -8.37 17.86
N PHE A 25 -7.17 -8.90 19.00
CA PHE A 25 -6.34 -8.24 20.00
C PHE A 25 -5.59 -9.26 20.85
N TYR A 26 -4.78 -8.79 21.79
CA TYR A 26 -3.98 -9.65 22.66
C TYR A 26 -4.26 -9.34 24.13
N ILE A 27 -4.41 -10.38 24.94
CA ILE A 27 -4.50 -10.30 26.40
C ILE A 27 -3.56 -11.36 26.98
N LYS A 28 -2.67 -10.97 27.90
CA LYS A 28 -1.66 -11.86 28.52
C LYS A 28 -0.88 -12.73 27.51
N GLY A 29 -0.59 -12.15 26.34
CA GLY A 29 0.11 -12.84 25.24
C GLY A 29 -0.71 -13.92 24.52
N CYS A 30 -1.98 -14.13 24.86
CA CYS A 30 -2.91 -14.92 24.05
C CYS A 30 -3.61 -14.02 23.02
N ARG A 31 -3.80 -14.56 21.82
CA ARG A 31 -4.55 -13.88 20.76
C ARG A 31 -6.03 -14.11 20.99
N VAL A 32 -6.78 -13.03 21.15
CA VAL A 32 -8.23 -13.05 21.30
C VAL A 32 -8.84 -12.57 19.99
N THR A 33 -9.73 -13.36 19.41
CA THR A 33 -10.40 -13.06 18.14
C THR A 33 -11.91 -13.17 18.34
N ILE A 34 -12.65 -12.14 17.93
CA ILE A 34 -14.11 -12.11 17.90
C ILE A 34 -14.56 -12.49 16.50
N THR A 35 -15.50 -13.42 16.40
CA THR A 35 -15.89 -14.08 15.15
C THR A 35 -17.41 -14.23 15.08
N LYS A 36 -18.00 -14.28 13.88
CA LYS A 36 -19.45 -14.50 13.75
C LYS A 36 -19.88 -15.91 14.13
N LYS A 37 -19.00 -16.90 13.97
CA LYS A 37 -19.23 -18.31 14.29
C LYS A 37 -18.08 -18.86 15.14
N ALA A 38 -18.37 -19.86 15.97
CA ALA A 38 -17.37 -20.55 16.80
C ALA A 38 -16.28 -21.27 15.99
N GLU A 39 -16.58 -21.61 14.73
CA GLU A 39 -15.73 -22.44 13.89
C GLU A 39 -14.97 -21.65 12.81
N GLU A 40 -13.79 -22.17 12.50
CA GLU A 40 -12.90 -21.65 11.47
C GLU A 40 -13.36 -22.15 10.10
N LYS A 41 -13.43 -21.29 9.08
CA LYS A 41 -13.73 -21.76 7.72
C LYS A 41 -12.58 -22.61 7.18
N GLU A 42 -12.86 -23.48 6.20
CA GLU A 42 -11.89 -24.37 5.53
C GLU A 42 -10.59 -23.68 5.09
N ASN A 43 -10.64 -22.37 4.81
CA ASN A 43 -9.48 -21.56 4.43
C ASN A 43 -8.62 -21.05 5.61
N GLY A 44 -8.82 -21.54 6.83
CA GLY A 44 -8.12 -21.08 8.04
C GLY A 44 -8.48 -19.64 8.43
N ARG A 45 -9.71 -19.21 8.12
CA ARG A 45 -10.20 -17.85 8.37
C ARG A 45 -11.53 -17.87 9.09
N PHE A 46 -11.64 -17.08 10.14
CA PHE A 46 -12.91 -16.88 10.82
C PHE A 46 -13.80 -15.89 10.06
N ALA A 47 -15.12 -16.11 10.14
CA ALA A 47 -16.10 -15.14 9.65
C ALA A 47 -16.03 -13.84 10.49
N TYR A 48 -16.07 -12.70 9.81
CA TYR A 48 -16.03 -11.38 10.45
C TYR A 48 -17.23 -11.22 11.41
N PRO A 49 -17.02 -10.75 12.66
CA PRO A 49 -18.09 -10.66 13.66
C PRO A 49 -19.11 -9.57 13.32
N GLU A 50 -20.23 -9.60 14.02
CA GLU A 50 -21.23 -8.55 13.92
C GLU A 50 -20.68 -7.27 14.54
N LYS A 51 -20.74 -6.18 13.78
CA LYS A 51 -20.22 -4.87 14.19
C LYS A 51 -21.38 -4.00 14.65
N LEU A 52 -21.29 -3.52 15.89
CA LEU A 52 -22.29 -2.70 16.54
C LEU A 52 -21.69 -1.36 16.97
N PHE A 53 -22.56 -0.44 17.37
CA PHE A 53 -22.19 0.89 17.84
C PHE A 53 -22.83 1.14 19.19
N TYR A 54 -22.01 1.40 20.20
CA TYR A 54 -22.46 1.79 21.53
C TYR A 54 -22.41 3.31 21.63
N GLY A 55 -23.55 3.93 21.94
CA GLY A 55 -23.67 5.34 22.24
C GLY A 55 -24.30 5.52 23.62
N LYS A 56 -23.69 6.34 24.46
CA LYS A 56 -24.31 6.76 25.73
C LYS A 56 -25.06 8.07 25.49
N LEU A 57 -26.37 8.07 25.73
CA LEU A 57 -27.15 9.30 25.78
C LEU A 57 -26.76 10.05 27.05
N VAL A 58 -26.36 11.30 26.92
CA VAL A 58 -26.11 12.19 28.05
C VAL A 58 -27.36 13.04 28.20
N LYS A 59 -28.13 12.82 29.29
CA LYS A 59 -29.25 13.72 29.63
C LYS A 59 -28.74 15.16 29.69
N ASP A 60 -29.54 16.08 29.17
CA ASP A 60 -29.34 17.54 29.25
C ASP A 60 -28.13 18.11 28.49
N ARG A 61 -27.53 17.36 27.55
CA ARG A 61 -26.54 17.90 26.62
C ARG A 61 -26.93 17.59 25.17
N ARG A 62 -27.11 18.63 24.33
CA ARG A 62 -27.14 18.53 22.86
C ARG A 62 -25.75 18.20 22.30
N ARG A 63 -25.14 17.10 22.74
CA ARG A 63 -23.90 16.56 22.17
C ARG A 63 -24.24 15.29 21.42
N PRO A 64 -23.73 15.09 20.19
CA PRO A 64 -23.87 13.83 19.50
C PRO A 64 -23.27 12.71 20.37
N PRO A 65 -23.91 11.53 20.45
CA PRO A 65 -23.44 10.45 21.30
C PRO A 65 -22.00 10.06 20.93
N THR A 66 -21.17 9.78 21.93
CA THR A 66 -19.84 9.23 21.66
C THR A 66 -20.00 7.81 21.14
N VAL A 67 -19.89 7.65 19.83
CA VAL A 67 -20.05 6.35 19.17
C VAL A 67 -18.78 5.51 19.34
N LYS A 68 -18.84 4.48 20.18
CA LYS A 68 -17.77 3.48 20.31
C LYS A 68 -18.09 2.26 19.47
N THR A 69 -17.10 1.76 18.73
CA THR A 69 -17.25 0.51 17.98
C THR A 69 -17.29 -0.67 18.95
N CYS A 70 -18.26 -1.55 18.71
CA CYS A 70 -18.46 -2.77 19.47
C CYS A 70 -18.55 -3.98 18.54
N PHE A 71 -18.29 -5.16 19.06
CA PHE A 71 -18.42 -6.41 18.31
C PHE A 71 -19.22 -7.44 19.12
N GLN A 72 -20.05 -8.20 18.40
CA GLN A 72 -20.85 -9.31 18.94
C GLN A 72 -20.52 -10.60 18.18
N GLY A 73 -20.58 -11.74 18.88
CA GLY A 73 -20.31 -13.05 18.32
C GLY A 73 -19.64 -14.01 19.28
N PHE A 74 -18.70 -14.80 18.78
CA PHE A 74 -17.91 -15.76 19.54
C PHE A 74 -16.52 -15.20 19.81
N VAL A 75 -15.99 -15.49 20.99
CA VAL A 75 -14.63 -15.18 21.40
C VAL A 75 -13.80 -16.44 21.28
N VAL A 76 -12.73 -16.37 20.50
CA VAL A 76 -11.75 -17.43 20.33
C VAL A 76 -10.43 -16.95 20.92
N VAL A 77 -9.96 -17.63 21.96
CA VAL A 77 -8.68 -17.38 22.62
C VAL A 77 -7.69 -18.45 22.17
N ASP A 78 -6.68 -18.02 21.41
CA ASP A 78 -5.53 -18.86 21.04
C ASP A 78 -4.35 -18.50 21.95
N CYS A 79 -3.91 -19.46 22.78
CA CYS A 79 -2.78 -19.26 23.68
C CYS A 79 -1.49 -19.91 23.12
N PRO A 80 -0.48 -19.10 22.76
CA PRO A 80 0.83 -19.63 22.37
C PRO A 80 1.66 -20.02 23.60
N GLY A 81 2.51 -21.04 23.45
CA GLY A 81 3.45 -21.52 24.47
C GLY A 81 3.48 -23.04 24.57
N THR A 82 4.22 -23.57 25.53
CA THR A 82 4.15 -25.00 25.90
C THR A 82 2.76 -25.35 26.43
N ASN A 83 2.35 -26.62 26.38
CA ASN A 83 1.03 -27.05 26.86
C ASN A 83 0.74 -26.58 28.30
N ASN A 84 1.71 -26.63 29.20
CA ASN A 84 1.54 -26.20 30.60
C ASN A 84 1.35 -24.68 30.71
N GLN A 85 2.11 -23.88 29.96
CA GLN A 85 1.92 -22.43 29.93
C GLN A 85 0.57 -22.03 29.33
N ALA A 86 0.15 -22.70 28.26
CA ALA A 86 -1.14 -22.46 27.63
C ALA A 86 -2.30 -22.85 28.55
N LYS A 87 -2.21 -23.98 29.28
CA LYS A 87 -3.20 -24.39 30.30
C LYS A 87 -3.38 -23.31 31.38
N LYS A 88 -2.29 -22.82 31.98
CA LYS A 88 -2.34 -21.76 33.02
C LYS A 88 -3.01 -20.49 32.50
N LYS A 89 -2.65 -20.05 31.28
CA LYS A 89 -3.27 -18.86 30.65
C LYS A 89 -4.76 -19.07 30.40
N LEU A 90 -5.15 -20.24 29.89
CA LEU A 90 -6.57 -20.55 29.64
C LEU A 90 -7.40 -20.64 30.92
N GLN A 91 -6.84 -21.18 32.01
CA GLN A 91 -7.51 -21.21 33.30
C GLN A 91 -7.83 -19.80 33.81
N TRP A 92 -6.91 -18.86 33.62
CA TRP A 92 -7.17 -17.45 33.91
C TRP A 92 -8.32 -16.88 33.07
N PHE A 93 -8.40 -17.18 31.78
CA PHE A 93 -9.53 -16.74 30.94
C PHE A 93 -10.85 -17.38 31.37
N PHE A 94 -10.84 -18.65 31.77
CA PHE A 94 -12.04 -19.36 32.19
C PHE A 94 -12.68 -18.75 33.44
N GLY A 95 -11.88 -18.16 34.33
CA GLY A 95 -12.36 -17.43 35.50
C GLY A 95 -12.85 -15.99 35.23
N LEU A 96 -12.97 -15.57 33.97
CA LEU A 96 -13.48 -14.24 33.61
C LEU A 96 -14.94 -14.33 33.16
N ASP A 97 -15.78 -13.48 33.75
CA ASP A 97 -17.17 -13.27 33.35
C ASP A 97 -17.33 -12.25 32.21
N GLY A 98 -16.29 -11.47 31.93
CA GLY A 98 -16.29 -10.47 30.87
C GLY A 98 -14.91 -10.13 30.32
N LEU A 99 -14.87 -9.50 29.14
CA LEU A 99 -13.67 -8.98 28.49
C LEU A 99 -13.88 -7.53 28.01
N GLY A 100 -12.77 -6.78 27.91
CA GLY A 100 -12.77 -5.42 27.35
C GLY A 100 -12.82 -4.31 28.41
N ARG A 101 -12.97 -3.06 27.93
CA ARG A 101 -12.79 -1.83 28.75
C ARG A 101 -14.01 -1.40 29.56
N GLN A 102 -15.20 -1.94 29.30
CA GLN A 102 -16.48 -1.49 29.90
C GLN A 102 -17.24 -2.65 30.57
N GLN A 103 -16.52 -3.59 31.18
CA GLN A 103 -17.12 -4.74 31.87
C GLN A 103 -18.06 -4.33 33.01
N ASN A 104 -17.71 -3.26 33.73
CA ASN A 104 -18.54 -2.69 34.81
C ASN A 104 -19.87 -2.11 34.31
N GLU A 105 -19.97 -1.78 33.02
CA GLU A 105 -21.22 -1.35 32.36
C GLU A 105 -21.99 -2.54 31.77
N GLY A 106 -21.63 -3.77 32.13
CA GLY A 106 -22.24 -5.00 31.61
C GLY A 106 -21.81 -5.39 30.20
N MET A 107 -20.84 -4.69 29.60
CA MET A 107 -20.38 -4.94 28.22
C MET A 107 -19.27 -5.99 28.17
N GLY A 108 -19.30 -6.81 27.11
CA GLY A 108 -18.31 -7.86 26.88
C GLY A 108 -18.44 -9.08 27.79
N ARG A 109 -19.61 -9.33 28.38
CA ARG A 109 -19.90 -10.55 29.17
C ARG A 109 -19.79 -11.79 28.30
N ILE A 110 -19.22 -12.86 28.83
CA ILE A 110 -18.90 -14.08 28.07
C ILE A 110 -19.47 -15.30 28.77
N ARG A 111 -20.00 -16.23 27.96
CA ARG A 111 -20.24 -17.60 28.37
C ARG A 111 -19.20 -18.49 27.71
N TRP A 112 -18.30 -19.09 28.48
CA TRP A 112 -17.34 -20.05 27.97
C TRP A 112 -18.06 -21.34 27.57
N LEU A 113 -17.72 -21.88 26.39
CA LEU A 113 -18.42 -23.02 25.80
C LEU A 113 -17.54 -24.26 25.79
N GLN A 114 -16.31 -24.15 25.27
CA GLN A 114 -15.45 -25.32 25.09
C GLN A 114 -13.97 -24.97 25.02
N LYS A 115 -13.16 -25.92 25.46
CA LYS A 115 -11.72 -25.98 25.25
C LYS A 115 -11.42 -27.01 24.17
N LYS A 116 -10.66 -26.64 23.14
CA LYS A 116 -10.27 -27.51 22.03
C LYS A 116 -8.74 -27.55 21.90
N GLU A 117 -8.19 -28.73 21.62
CA GLU A 117 -6.85 -28.88 21.07
C GLU A 117 -6.92 -28.74 19.55
N VAL A 118 -6.17 -27.79 19.00
CA VAL A 118 -6.14 -27.53 17.56
C VAL A 118 -4.73 -27.79 17.05
N ALA A 119 -4.62 -28.59 15.99
CA ALA A 119 -3.37 -28.77 15.28
C ALA A 119 -2.96 -27.44 14.65
N TYR A 120 -1.89 -26.82 15.17
CA TYR A 120 -1.38 -25.59 14.61
C TYR A 120 -0.30 -25.90 13.58
N VAL A 121 -0.67 -25.80 12.31
CA VAL A 121 0.32 -25.71 11.25
C VAL A 121 0.77 -24.26 11.19
N LYS A 122 2.00 -23.97 11.64
CA LYS A 122 2.64 -22.67 11.42
C LYS A 122 2.89 -22.52 9.92
N LYS A 123 1.87 -22.16 9.13
CA LYS A 123 2.06 -21.65 7.78
C LYS A 123 2.65 -20.25 7.93
N GLU A 124 3.95 -20.18 8.16
CA GLU A 124 4.66 -18.94 7.85
C GLU A 124 4.38 -18.67 6.37
N PRO A 125 3.72 -17.55 6.01
CA PRO A 125 3.65 -17.19 4.60
C PRO A 125 5.09 -17.14 4.12
N PRO A 126 5.45 -17.81 3.01
CA PRO A 126 6.82 -17.85 2.56
C PRO A 126 7.28 -16.40 2.45
N LYS A 127 8.25 -16.01 3.31
CA LYS A 127 8.90 -14.71 3.23
C LYS A 127 9.76 -14.73 1.97
N LYS A 128 9.16 -14.73 0.79
CA LYS A 128 9.86 -14.43 -0.45
C LYS A 128 10.25 -12.95 -0.34
N LYS A 129 11.40 -12.69 0.27
CA LYS A 129 12.06 -11.39 0.19
C LYS A 129 12.21 -11.11 -1.30
N LEU A 130 11.66 -10.00 -1.78
CA LEU A 130 11.94 -9.52 -3.14
C LEU A 130 13.46 -9.34 -3.25
N ARG A 131 14.12 -10.24 -4.00
CA ARG A 131 15.56 -10.16 -4.24
C ARG A 131 15.77 -9.27 -5.47
N ILE A 132 16.57 -8.23 -5.30
CA ILE A 132 17.12 -7.45 -6.40
C ILE A 132 18.20 -8.31 -7.07
N ARG A 133 18.13 -8.46 -8.39
CA ARG A 133 19.12 -9.22 -9.18
C ARG A 133 20.45 -8.45 -9.28
N LYS A 134 21.57 -9.17 -9.31
CA LYS A 134 22.94 -8.62 -9.45
C LYS A 134 23.31 -8.18 -10.88
N GLY A 135 22.37 -8.23 -11.82
CA GLY A 135 22.56 -7.85 -13.21
C GLY A 135 21.30 -8.12 -14.05
N LEU A 136 21.33 -7.68 -15.31
CA LEU A 136 20.29 -7.96 -16.30
C LEU A 136 20.69 -9.16 -17.17
N GLY A 137 19.71 -9.97 -17.55
CA GLY A 137 19.87 -10.95 -18.61
C GLY A 137 19.59 -10.33 -19.98
N TYR A 138 19.56 -11.15 -21.01
CA TYR A 138 19.12 -10.72 -22.34
C TYR A 138 17.61 -10.48 -22.36
N TYR A 139 17.18 -9.32 -22.88
CA TYR A 139 15.78 -8.97 -23.04
C TYR A 139 15.52 -8.36 -24.42
N PRO A 140 14.29 -8.50 -24.97
CA PRO A 140 13.94 -7.90 -26.26
C PRO A 140 14.03 -6.36 -26.25
N LYS A 141 14.26 -5.73 -27.42
CA LYS A 141 14.47 -4.28 -27.55
C LYS A 141 13.40 -3.40 -26.85
N PRO A 142 12.08 -3.68 -26.95
CA PRO A 142 11.07 -2.89 -26.20
C PRO A 142 11.23 -3.02 -24.68
N MET A 143 11.62 -4.21 -24.21
CA MET A 143 11.84 -4.48 -22.80
C MET A 143 13.09 -3.75 -22.31
N VAL A 144 14.18 -3.76 -23.09
CA VAL A 144 15.40 -2.99 -22.83
C VAL A 144 15.07 -1.50 -22.71
N ARG A 145 14.30 -0.94 -23.65
CA ARG A 145 13.87 0.46 -23.62
C ARG A 145 13.04 0.79 -22.38
N ALA A 146 12.08 -0.07 -22.01
CA ALA A 146 11.28 0.12 -20.79
C ALA A 146 12.12 0.02 -19.51
N ILE A 147 13.12 -0.88 -19.47
CA ILE A 147 14.06 -0.98 -18.35
C ILE A 147 14.91 0.28 -18.24
N THR A 148 15.48 0.76 -19.35
CA THR A 148 16.29 2.00 -19.35
C THR A 148 15.45 3.20 -18.90
N ALA A 149 14.24 3.36 -19.43
CA ALA A 149 13.35 4.45 -19.01
C ALA A 149 13.02 4.40 -17.50
N LEU A 150 12.76 3.20 -16.95
CA LEU A 150 12.59 3.04 -15.50
C LEU A 150 13.83 3.37 -14.69
N LEU A 151 15.03 3.12 -15.22
CA LEU A 151 16.27 3.50 -14.53
C LEU A 151 16.50 5.02 -14.58
N LEU A 152 15.94 5.71 -15.59
CA LEU A 152 16.18 7.13 -15.83
C LEU A 152 15.09 8.08 -15.30
N HIS A 153 13.88 7.59 -15.01
CA HIS A 153 12.71 8.44 -14.75
C HIS A 153 12.85 9.48 -13.62
N ASP A 154 13.71 9.20 -12.63
CA ASP A 154 13.97 10.07 -11.47
C ASP A 154 15.15 11.04 -11.70
N PHE A 155 15.81 11.02 -12.86
CA PHE A 155 16.96 11.89 -13.19
C PHE A 155 16.60 13.06 -14.12
N VAL A 156 15.31 13.27 -14.36
CA VAL A 156 14.79 14.38 -15.16
C VAL A 156 13.88 15.26 -14.32
N HIS A 157 13.77 16.53 -14.68
CA HIS A 157 12.81 17.44 -14.07
C HIS A 157 11.40 17.11 -14.58
N THR A 158 10.45 17.11 -13.65
CA THR A 158 9.01 16.95 -13.93
C THR A 158 8.25 18.07 -13.24
N GLU A 159 6.98 18.27 -13.60
CA GLU A 159 6.11 19.23 -12.90
C GLU A 159 5.96 18.97 -11.39
N LYS A 160 6.21 17.73 -10.93
CA LYS A 160 6.03 17.34 -9.52
C LYS A 160 7.32 17.30 -8.72
N HIS A 161 8.47 17.17 -9.38
CA HIS A 161 9.75 17.06 -8.70
C HIS A 161 10.92 17.40 -9.61
N ASP A 162 11.98 17.91 -8.99
CA ASP A 162 13.29 18.04 -9.63
C ASP A 162 14.07 16.73 -9.64
N SER A 163 15.04 16.63 -10.57
CA SER A 163 15.95 15.50 -10.67
C SER A 163 16.49 15.11 -9.29
N LYS A 164 16.45 13.81 -8.98
CA LYS A 164 16.86 13.31 -7.66
C LYS A 164 18.36 13.47 -7.38
N ILE A 165 19.15 13.74 -8.41
CA ILE A 165 20.59 14.02 -8.31
C ILE A 165 20.91 15.51 -8.54
N TYR A 166 19.93 16.41 -8.56
CA TYR A 166 20.11 17.86 -8.76
C TYR A 166 20.70 18.31 -10.10
N HIS A 167 21.07 17.38 -10.97
CA HIS A 167 21.47 17.63 -12.35
C HIS A 167 20.56 16.82 -13.29
N GLU A 168 20.17 17.43 -14.41
CA GLU A 168 19.38 16.75 -15.42
C GLU A 168 20.28 15.85 -16.27
N VAL A 169 19.82 14.62 -16.50
CA VAL A 169 20.45 13.69 -17.43
C VAL A 169 19.86 13.91 -18.82
N GLU A 170 20.73 14.06 -19.81
CA GLU A 170 20.31 14.14 -21.21
C GLU A 170 19.89 12.76 -21.71
N ILE A 171 18.61 12.58 -22.04
CA ILE A 171 18.09 11.30 -22.56
C ILE A 171 18.05 11.36 -24.10
N THR A 172 18.83 10.49 -24.73
CA THR A 172 19.01 10.48 -26.21
C THR A 172 17.81 9.93 -26.98
N ASP A 173 17.05 9.00 -26.40
CA ASP A 173 15.85 8.43 -27.02
C ASP A 173 14.65 9.32 -26.70
N GLU A 174 14.12 9.99 -27.73
CA GLU A 174 13.02 10.96 -27.61
C GLU A 174 11.79 10.38 -26.90
N LEU A 175 11.42 9.14 -27.26
CA LEU A 175 10.26 8.47 -26.67
C LEU A 175 10.48 8.19 -25.18
N MET A 176 11.71 7.80 -24.78
CA MET A 176 12.06 7.67 -23.36
C MET A 176 12.09 9.01 -22.65
N ARG A 177 12.66 10.05 -23.27
CA ARG A 177 12.77 11.40 -22.72
C ARG A 177 11.40 11.96 -22.37
N GLU A 178 10.47 11.91 -23.32
CA GLU A 178 9.10 12.34 -23.13
C GLU A 178 8.40 11.51 -22.04
N ALA A 179 8.57 10.18 -22.06
CA ALA A 179 7.96 9.32 -21.05
C ALA A 179 8.48 9.62 -19.64
N CYS A 180 9.78 9.85 -19.47
CA CYS A 180 10.38 10.22 -18.20
C CYS A 180 9.91 11.61 -17.73
N LYS A 181 9.77 12.61 -18.62
CA LYS A 181 9.24 13.93 -18.23
C LYS A 181 7.77 13.91 -17.85
N ASN A 182 6.98 13.07 -18.53
CA ASN A 182 5.51 13.06 -18.41
C ASN A 182 4.95 11.92 -17.55
N HIS A 183 5.77 11.05 -16.95
CA HIS A 183 5.24 9.93 -16.15
C HIS A 183 4.43 10.37 -14.92
N HIS A 184 4.49 11.63 -14.51
CA HIS A 184 3.69 12.16 -13.41
C HIS A 184 2.42 12.90 -13.81
N THR A 185 2.25 13.17 -15.10
CA THR A 185 1.07 13.86 -15.65
C THR A 185 0.01 12.84 -16.06
N SER A 186 -1.23 13.32 -16.20
CA SER A 186 -2.36 12.52 -16.70
C SER A 186 -2.46 12.52 -18.23
N VAL A 187 -1.41 13.00 -18.92
CA VAL A 187 -1.38 13.15 -20.38
C VAL A 187 -1.58 11.81 -21.10
N ASN A 188 -2.14 11.91 -22.31
CA ASN A 188 -2.62 10.85 -23.18
C ASN A 188 -1.75 9.58 -23.15
N ARG A 189 -2.20 8.56 -22.41
CA ARG A 189 -1.58 7.22 -22.36
C ARG A 189 -1.47 6.53 -23.73
N ASN A 190 -2.16 7.07 -24.73
CA ASN A 190 -2.26 6.52 -26.07
C ASN A 190 -1.09 6.93 -26.98
N GLU A 191 -0.44 8.06 -26.71
CA GLU A 191 0.67 8.58 -27.53
C GLU A 191 2.00 7.90 -27.17
N ASN A 192 2.30 7.75 -25.88
CA ASN A 192 3.53 7.15 -25.41
C ASN A 192 3.29 5.94 -24.49
N TRP A 193 3.54 4.74 -25.03
CA TRP A 193 3.30 3.47 -24.35
C TRP A 193 4.21 3.22 -23.13
N LEU A 194 5.32 3.96 -22.97
CA LEU A 194 6.21 3.84 -21.81
C LEU A 194 5.62 4.49 -20.57
N ILE A 195 4.85 5.57 -20.71
CA ILE A 195 4.25 6.30 -19.59
C ILE A 195 3.48 5.36 -18.63
N PRO A 196 2.51 4.54 -19.08
CA PRO A 196 1.78 3.64 -18.17
C PRO A 196 2.68 2.57 -17.53
N ILE A 197 3.76 2.15 -18.20
CA ILE A 197 4.74 1.21 -17.65
C ILE A 197 5.51 1.89 -16.51
N ILE A 198 6.09 3.07 -16.75
CA ILE A 198 6.84 3.83 -15.75
C ILE A 198 5.93 4.12 -14.54
N GLN A 199 4.74 4.68 -14.77
CA GLN A 199 3.74 4.97 -13.74
C GLN A 199 3.42 3.76 -12.86
N LYS A 200 3.20 2.59 -13.47
CA LYS A 200 2.85 1.37 -12.74
C LYS A 200 4.00 0.94 -11.83
N TYR A 201 5.20 0.81 -12.37
CA TYR A 201 6.32 0.20 -11.64
C TYR A 201 7.02 1.16 -10.67
N ASP A 202 7.08 2.45 -10.98
CA ASP A 202 7.46 3.50 -10.03
C ASP A 202 6.54 3.46 -8.79
N ARG A 203 5.22 3.54 -9.02
CA ARG A 203 4.24 3.49 -7.93
C ARG A 203 4.33 2.21 -7.10
N LEU A 204 4.49 1.06 -7.74
CA LEU A 204 4.63 -0.22 -7.03
C LEU A 204 5.93 -0.27 -6.20
N ALA A 205 7.04 0.18 -6.74
CA ALA A 205 8.32 0.24 -6.04
C ALA A 205 8.23 1.17 -4.81
N ALA A 206 7.64 2.36 -4.98
CA ALA A 206 7.38 3.29 -3.89
C ALA A 206 6.49 2.65 -2.81
N LEU A 207 5.39 1.98 -3.19
CA LEU A 207 4.48 1.32 -2.25
C LEU A 207 5.17 0.22 -1.43
N ILE A 208 6.06 -0.57 -2.03
CA ILE A 208 6.80 -1.64 -1.35
C ILE A 208 7.90 -1.07 -0.45
N ASN A 209 8.52 0.04 -0.84
CA ASN A 209 9.57 0.68 -0.06
C ASN A 209 9.02 1.49 1.13
N ARG A 210 7.76 1.93 1.10
CA ARG A 210 7.12 2.69 2.18
C ARG A 210 7.09 1.93 3.52
N LYS A 211 7.76 2.50 4.54
CA LYS A 211 7.67 2.12 5.96
C LYS A 211 7.21 3.35 6.78
N LYS A 212 7.21 3.30 8.13
CA LYS A 212 6.79 4.43 8.99
C LYS A 212 7.68 5.65 8.72
N PRO A 213 7.16 6.83 8.35
CA PRO A 213 7.98 7.94 7.88
C PRO A 213 8.92 8.45 8.97
N LEU A 214 10.20 8.66 8.63
CA LEU A 214 11.11 9.56 9.33
C LEU A 214 11.33 10.75 8.40
N ARG A 215 11.26 11.98 8.92
CA ARG A 215 11.61 13.16 8.12
C ARG A 215 13.13 13.24 8.04
N LYS A 216 13.65 13.49 6.83
CA LYS A 216 15.06 13.84 6.61
C LYS A 216 15.11 15.30 6.19
N GLU A 217 16.19 16.00 6.54
CA GLU A 217 16.40 17.40 6.15
C GLU A 217 17.12 17.51 4.80
N LYS A 218 17.89 16.47 4.45
CA LYS A 218 18.77 16.45 3.26
C LYS A 218 18.48 15.24 2.38
N ARG A 219 18.73 15.35 1.08
CA ARG A 219 18.46 14.28 0.08
C ARG A 219 19.58 13.25 -0.07
N TYR A 220 20.77 13.52 0.45
CA TYR A 220 21.82 12.53 0.54
C TYR A 220 22.56 12.63 1.86
N ASP A 221 23.31 11.58 2.16
CA ASP A 221 24.13 11.47 3.35
C ASP A 221 25.48 12.19 3.14
N TYR A 222 25.63 13.38 3.75
CA TYR A 222 26.86 14.19 3.71
C TYR A 222 27.94 13.70 4.68
N GLU A 223 27.61 12.85 5.65
CA GLU A 223 28.58 12.36 6.64
C GLU A 223 29.68 11.53 5.99
N ASN A 224 29.38 10.94 4.83
CA ASN A 224 30.31 10.14 4.03
C ASN A 224 30.98 10.93 2.88
N GLY A 225 31.09 12.26 3.01
CA GLY A 225 31.82 13.14 2.08
C GLY A 225 30.96 13.81 1.00
N ALA A 226 31.58 14.60 0.13
CA ALA A 226 30.88 15.23 -1.00
C ALA A 226 30.42 14.19 -2.05
N ILE A 227 29.36 14.49 -2.78
CA ILE A 227 28.90 13.71 -3.94
C ILE A 227 28.98 14.61 -5.16
N ASN A 228 29.70 14.18 -6.19
CA ASN A 228 29.79 14.93 -7.45
C ASN A 228 28.61 14.57 -8.36
N CYS A 229 27.49 15.26 -8.15
CA CYS A 229 26.27 15.04 -8.91
C CYS A 229 26.44 15.29 -10.43
N LYS A 230 27.31 16.22 -10.83
CA LYS A 230 27.61 16.50 -12.23
C LYS A 230 28.28 15.31 -12.91
N GLN A 231 29.32 14.77 -12.28
CA GLN A 231 30.00 13.55 -12.76
C GLN A 231 29.04 12.35 -12.81
N ILE A 232 28.15 12.21 -11.82
CA ILE A 232 27.13 11.16 -11.84
C ILE A 232 26.20 11.32 -13.06
N ALA A 233 25.73 12.54 -13.34
CA ALA A 233 24.86 12.81 -14.48
C ALA A 233 25.56 12.48 -15.81
N GLU A 234 26.82 12.90 -15.99
CA GLU A 234 27.64 12.58 -17.17
C GLU A 234 27.78 11.07 -17.37
N LEU A 235 28.09 10.32 -16.30
CA LEU A 235 28.21 8.86 -16.36
C LEU A 235 26.88 8.15 -16.67
N ILE A 236 25.75 8.67 -16.17
CA ILE A 236 24.43 8.14 -16.55
C ILE A 236 24.18 8.40 -18.04
N THR A 237 24.43 9.63 -18.51
CA THR A 237 24.25 10.02 -19.92
C THR A 237 25.07 9.14 -20.86
N GLU A 238 26.31 8.82 -20.50
CA GLU A 238 27.17 7.90 -21.27
C GLU A 238 26.61 6.47 -21.27
N LYS A 239 26.23 5.95 -20.09
CA LYS A 239 25.86 4.54 -19.90
C LYS A 239 24.44 4.19 -20.33
N GLN A 240 23.57 5.19 -20.56
CA GLN A 240 22.17 4.95 -20.95
C GLN A 240 22.02 4.13 -22.25
N LYS A 241 23.04 4.12 -23.11
CA LYS A 241 23.08 3.36 -24.37
C LYS A 241 22.92 1.85 -24.16
N SER A 242 23.25 1.35 -22.97
CA SER A 242 23.10 -0.06 -22.59
C SER A 242 22.36 -0.17 -21.25
N ALA A 243 21.16 -0.75 -21.29
CA ALA A 243 20.38 -1.00 -20.07
C ALA A 243 21.18 -1.80 -19.04
N ASN A 244 22.01 -2.75 -19.48
CA ASN A 244 22.84 -3.55 -18.59
C ASN A 244 23.98 -2.72 -17.96
N ALA A 245 24.64 -1.86 -18.75
CA ALA A 245 25.68 -0.97 -18.23
C ALA A 245 25.09 0.01 -17.20
N LEU A 246 23.95 0.64 -17.51
CA LEU A 246 23.26 1.56 -16.61
C LEU A 246 22.78 0.85 -15.33
N TYR A 247 22.18 -0.34 -15.46
CA TYR A 247 21.74 -1.13 -14.31
C TYR A 247 22.91 -1.51 -13.40
N ASN A 248 24.01 -2.00 -13.96
CA ASN A 248 25.18 -2.39 -13.19
C ASN A 248 25.84 -1.19 -12.52
N TYR A 249 25.92 -0.05 -13.21
CA TYR A 249 26.39 1.19 -12.61
C TYR A 249 25.56 1.56 -11.38
N ILE A 250 24.23 1.66 -11.51
CA ILE A 250 23.34 1.96 -10.38
C ILE A 250 23.46 0.90 -9.27
N TYR A 251 23.64 -0.38 -9.62
CA TYR A 251 23.73 -1.47 -8.64
C TYR A 251 25.02 -1.42 -7.81
N TYR A 252 26.18 -1.32 -8.47
CA TYR A 252 27.49 -1.45 -7.85
C TYR A 252 28.05 -0.12 -7.33
N ASP A 253 27.64 1.01 -7.91
CA ASP A 253 28.12 2.31 -7.48
C ASP A 253 27.68 2.63 -6.04
N LYS A 254 28.67 2.98 -5.22
CA LYS A 254 28.48 3.24 -3.79
C LYS A 254 27.84 4.61 -3.55
N GLN A 255 27.99 5.57 -4.46
CA GLN A 255 27.42 6.91 -4.33
C GLN A 255 25.89 6.86 -4.47
N PHE A 256 25.35 6.05 -5.38
CA PHE A 256 23.89 5.86 -5.53
C PHE A 256 23.20 5.31 -4.27
N ALA A 257 23.91 4.57 -3.42
CA ALA A 257 23.39 4.08 -2.16
C ALA A 257 23.11 5.21 -1.16
N ARG A 258 23.78 6.35 -1.31
CA ARG A 258 23.76 7.49 -0.37
C ARG A 258 22.64 8.49 -0.67
N PHE A 259 22.03 8.43 -1.85
CA PHE A 259 20.85 9.23 -2.19
C PHE A 259 19.59 8.63 -1.56
N TYR A 260 18.83 9.45 -0.85
CA TYR A 260 17.50 9.13 -0.33
C TYR A 260 16.43 9.30 -1.43
N GLU A 261 15.46 8.39 -1.50
CA GLU A 261 14.38 8.45 -2.49
C GLU A 261 13.40 9.63 -2.24
N SER A 262 13.13 9.97 -0.98
CA SER A 262 12.23 11.05 -0.59
C SER A 262 12.68 11.74 0.70
N ILE A 263 12.62 13.07 0.73
CA ILE A 263 12.96 13.88 1.92
C ILE A 263 11.82 13.80 2.98
N ASN A 264 10.57 13.77 2.51
CA ASN A 264 9.38 13.85 3.37
C ASN A 264 8.89 12.50 3.90
N TYR A 265 9.34 11.40 3.29
CA TYR A 265 8.89 10.05 3.61
C TYR A 265 10.02 9.04 3.76
N ALA A 266 11.26 9.53 3.94
CA ALA A 266 12.45 8.72 4.10
C ALA A 266 12.26 7.69 5.23
N ASN A 267 11.99 6.46 4.86
CA ASN A 267 12.75 5.38 5.48
C ASN A 267 14.01 5.17 4.66
N ASN A 268 14.93 4.34 5.13
CA ASN A 268 16.19 3.95 4.47
C ASN A 268 16.01 3.29 3.06
N SER A 269 15.01 3.65 2.24
CA SER A 269 14.99 3.37 0.82
C SER A 269 15.86 4.40 0.11
N SER A 270 17.09 3.98 -0.20
CA SER A 270 17.95 4.69 -1.15
C SER A 270 17.30 4.75 -2.53
N LEU A 271 17.57 5.80 -3.30
CA LEU A 271 17.20 5.94 -4.71
C LEU A 271 17.59 4.69 -5.52
N ARG A 272 18.83 4.21 -5.32
CA ARG A 272 19.31 2.93 -5.88
C ARG A 272 18.30 1.79 -5.72
N LYS A 273 17.83 1.57 -4.50
CA LYS A 273 16.91 0.48 -4.18
C LYS A 273 15.55 0.67 -4.88
N HIS A 274 15.06 1.90 -5.00
CA HIS A 274 13.82 2.21 -5.70
C HIS A 274 13.90 1.84 -7.17
N LEU A 275 14.89 2.39 -7.88
CA LEU A 275 15.12 2.13 -9.31
C LEU A 275 15.29 0.63 -9.60
N LEU A 276 16.15 -0.04 -8.84
CA LEU A 276 16.39 -1.47 -9.01
C LEU A 276 15.15 -2.31 -8.69
N LEU A 277 14.34 -1.91 -7.70
CA LEU A 277 13.10 -2.60 -7.37
C LEU A 277 12.07 -2.45 -8.49
N ALA A 278 11.89 -1.24 -9.05
CA ALA A 278 10.98 -0.99 -10.17
C ALA A 278 11.32 -1.89 -11.36
N VAL A 279 12.60 -1.96 -11.75
CA VAL A 279 13.08 -2.85 -12.82
C VAL A 279 12.84 -4.33 -12.50
N ASN A 280 13.13 -4.77 -11.26
CA ASN A 280 12.92 -6.17 -10.89
C ASN A 280 11.45 -6.57 -10.89
N LEU A 281 10.53 -5.65 -10.54
CA LEU A 281 9.08 -5.89 -10.63
C LEU A 281 8.63 -6.02 -12.09
N LEU A 282 9.10 -5.14 -12.97
CA LEU A 282 8.84 -5.19 -14.41
C LEU A 282 9.29 -6.53 -15.01
N ILE A 283 10.53 -6.92 -14.76
CA ILE A 283 11.09 -8.21 -15.22
C ILE A 283 10.31 -9.40 -14.67
N ASN A 284 9.90 -9.34 -13.40
CA ASN A 284 9.15 -10.42 -12.78
C ASN A 284 7.76 -10.59 -13.40
N ASP A 285 7.08 -9.48 -13.71
CA ASP A 285 5.80 -9.53 -14.43
C ASP A 285 5.97 -10.06 -15.86
N PHE A 286 7.05 -9.66 -16.56
CA PHE A 286 7.39 -10.22 -17.88
C PHE A 286 7.62 -11.73 -17.83
N LYS A 287 8.44 -12.21 -16.89
CA LYS A 287 8.71 -13.66 -16.71
C LYS A 287 7.48 -14.47 -16.30
N LYS A 288 6.45 -13.81 -15.75
CA LYS A 288 5.17 -14.42 -15.40
C LYS A 288 4.13 -14.34 -16.52
N GLY A 289 4.47 -13.83 -17.69
CA GLY A 289 3.54 -13.63 -18.81
C GLY A 289 2.50 -12.54 -18.57
N ARG A 290 2.68 -11.67 -17.57
CA ARG A 290 1.78 -10.53 -17.29
C ARG A 290 2.08 -9.30 -18.16
N LEU A 291 3.21 -9.32 -18.84
CA LEU A 291 3.60 -8.35 -19.86
C LEU A 291 3.85 -9.11 -21.16
N VAL A 292 3.30 -8.61 -22.25
CA VAL A 292 3.49 -9.16 -23.60
C VAL A 292 4.08 -8.09 -24.51
N ILE A 293 4.87 -8.52 -25.49
CA ILE A 293 5.40 -7.61 -26.52
C ILE A 293 4.53 -7.77 -27.76
N LYS A 294 3.91 -6.68 -28.20
CA LYS A 294 3.11 -6.63 -29.43
C LYS A 294 3.49 -5.36 -30.19
N ASN A 295 3.72 -5.49 -31.49
CA ASN A 295 4.06 -4.37 -32.38
C ASN A 295 5.22 -3.51 -31.83
N ASN A 296 6.28 -4.17 -31.34
CA ASN A 296 7.46 -3.52 -30.73
C ASN A 296 7.15 -2.65 -29.48
N LYS A 297 6.02 -2.90 -28.79
CA LYS A 297 5.60 -2.21 -27.55
C LYS A 297 5.41 -3.23 -26.43
N VAL A 298 5.77 -2.85 -25.19
CA VAL A 298 5.42 -3.65 -24.01
C VAL A 298 4.00 -3.30 -23.60
N MET A 299 3.11 -4.28 -23.58
CA MET A 299 1.73 -4.12 -23.14
C MET A 299 1.50 -4.85 -21.83
N ILE A 300 0.76 -4.21 -20.93
CA ILE A 300 0.27 -4.85 -19.71
C ILE A 300 -0.92 -5.72 -20.12
N VAL A 301 -0.81 -7.03 -19.91
CA VAL A 301 -1.97 -7.92 -20.06
C VAL A 301 -2.96 -7.54 -18.98
N SER A 302 -4.18 -7.20 -19.35
CA SER A 302 -5.23 -6.93 -18.38
C SER A 302 -5.42 -8.18 -17.54
N SER A 303 -5.08 -8.04 -16.26
CA SER A 303 -5.20 -9.07 -15.22
C SER A 303 -6.55 -9.78 -15.31
N SER A 304 -6.52 -11.11 -15.33
CA SER A 304 -7.69 -11.95 -15.05
C SER A 304 -8.40 -11.50 -13.77
N ALA A 305 -9.68 -11.84 -13.60
CA ALA A 305 -10.47 -11.47 -12.41
C ALA A 305 -9.75 -11.79 -11.08
N LYS A 306 -8.95 -12.88 -11.03
CA LYS A 306 -8.11 -13.28 -9.89
C LYS A 306 -7.01 -12.28 -9.54
N ASP A 307 -6.31 -11.73 -10.52
CA ASP A 307 -5.21 -10.77 -10.30
C ASP A 307 -5.77 -9.40 -9.85
N LYS A 308 -6.95 -8.98 -10.34
CA LYS A 308 -7.66 -7.78 -9.85
C LYS A 308 -8.07 -7.94 -8.37
N GLU A 309 -8.47 -9.14 -7.96
CA GLU A 309 -8.84 -9.45 -6.59
C GLU A 309 -7.63 -9.49 -5.64
N GLU A 310 -6.47 -9.99 -6.08
CA GLU A 310 -5.22 -9.92 -5.31
C GLU A 310 -4.73 -8.49 -5.12
N THR A 311 -4.83 -7.66 -6.16
CA THR A 311 -4.43 -6.25 -6.10
C THR A 311 -5.39 -5.45 -5.21
N LYS A 312 -6.71 -5.72 -5.32
CA LYS A 312 -7.71 -5.21 -4.37
C LYS A 312 -7.44 -5.71 -2.95
N LYS A 313 -7.01 -6.96 -2.73
CA LYS A 313 -6.60 -7.49 -1.41
C LYS A 313 -5.35 -6.80 -0.84
N PHE A 314 -4.42 -6.40 -1.70
CA PHE A 314 -3.23 -5.66 -1.31
C PHE A 314 -3.54 -4.19 -0.98
N LEU A 315 -4.42 -3.56 -1.78
CA LEU A 315 -4.86 -2.17 -1.63
C LEU A 315 -5.94 -1.97 -0.55
N SER A 316 -6.73 -3.00 -0.22
CA SER A 316 -7.80 -2.97 0.79
C SER A 316 -7.31 -3.17 2.22
N LYS A 317 -5.99 -3.28 2.47
CA LYS A 317 -5.47 -3.15 3.83
C LYS A 317 -5.69 -1.70 4.30
N PRO A 318 -6.60 -1.44 5.25
CA PRO A 318 -7.01 -0.09 5.59
C PRO A 318 -5.98 0.50 6.55
N LYS A 319 -4.83 0.94 6.04
CA LYS A 319 -3.89 1.78 6.80
C LYS A 319 -3.16 2.85 5.99
N VAL A 320 -3.31 2.93 4.66
CA VAL A 320 -2.52 3.89 3.87
C VAL A 320 -3.36 4.88 3.04
N LEU A 321 -4.64 4.59 2.76
CA LEU A 321 -5.45 5.45 1.87
C LEU A 321 -6.17 6.62 2.56
N LYS A 322 -6.31 6.67 3.89
CA LYS A 322 -6.98 7.79 4.59
C LYS A 322 -6.07 8.96 4.98
N ARG A 323 -4.79 8.96 4.59
CA ARG A 323 -3.84 10.04 4.94
C ARG A 323 -3.33 10.86 3.76
N ILE A 324 -3.77 10.57 2.53
CA ILE A 324 -3.14 11.16 1.34
C ILE A 324 -3.98 12.27 0.70
N TYR A 325 -5.29 12.34 0.96
CA TYR A 325 -6.11 13.52 0.64
C TYR A 325 -7.24 13.63 1.68
N PRO A 326 -7.39 14.73 2.44
CA PRO A 326 -8.70 15.05 2.96
C PRO A 326 -9.62 15.24 1.75
N PRO A 327 -10.83 14.65 1.72
CA PRO A 327 -11.79 14.99 0.68
C PRO A 327 -11.99 16.51 0.74
N LYS A 328 -11.74 17.21 -0.38
CA LYS A 328 -12.25 18.58 -0.53
C LYS A 328 -13.75 18.47 -0.27
N LYS A 329 -14.24 19.13 0.79
CA LYS A 329 -15.67 19.32 1.02
C LYS A 329 -16.26 19.87 -0.29
N GLY A 330 -17.18 19.12 -0.89
CA GLY A 330 -17.88 19.52 -2.12
C GLY A 330 -17.76 18.59 -3.34
N ALA A 331 -16.95 17.52 -3.30
CA ALA A 331 -16.82 16.60 -4.45
C ALA A 331 -17.82 15.43 -4.45
N GLU A 332 -18.48 15.15 -3.31
CA GLU A 332 -19.42 14.03 -3.19
C GLU A 332 -20.81 14.34 -3.75
N SER A 333 -21.14 15.61 -4.05
CA SER A 333 -22.46 15.99 -4.60
C SER A 333 -22.55 15.93 -6.13
N LYS A 334 -21.47 15.71 -6.87
CA LYS A 334 -21.49 15.68 -8.35
C LYS A 334 -21.48 14.28 -8.96
N ILE A 335 -21.24 13.23 -8.18
CA ILE A 335 -21.19 11.84 -8.69
C ILE A 335 -22.58 11.18 -8.68
N ALA A 336 -23.52 11.69 -7.88
CA ALA A 336 -24.90 11.19 -7.84
C ALA A 336 -25.84 11.85 -8.88
N ALA A 337 -25.39 12.84 -9.64
CA ALA A 337 -26.22 13.57 -10.62
C ALA A 337 -25.90 13.22 -12.09
N LEU A 338 -25.11 12.16 -12.33
CA LEU A 338 -24.69 11.71 -13.66
C LEU A 338 -25.27 10.36 -14.07
N GLN A 339 -26.21 9.83 -13.29
CA GLN A 339 -27.04 8.69 -13.67
C GLN A 339 -28.49 9.15 -13.50
N GLU A 340 -29.25 9.05 -14.59
CA GLU A 340 -30.65 9.50 -14.77
C GLU A 340 -30.82 10.98 -15.16
N ARG A 341 -30.78 11.24 -16.48
CA ARG A 341 -31.80 12.05 -17.18
C ARG A 341 -31.77 11.74 -18.68
N PRO A 342 -32.93 11.55 -19.32
CA PRO A 342 -33.03 11.33 -20.76
C PRO A 342 -32.83 12.65 -21.53
N VAL A 343 -32.53 12.46 -22.81
CA VAL A 343 -32.34 13.48 -23.85
C VAL A 343 -33.59 14.34 -24.00
N GLU A 344 -33.45 15.67 -23.88
CA GLU A 344 -34.37 16.62 -24.52
C GLU A 344 -33.59 17.79 -25.14
N GLU A 345 -34.10 18.18 -26.31
CA GLU A 345 -33.57 19.14 -27.27
C GLU A 345 -33.75 20.62 -26.86
N LYS A 346 -32.85 21.46 -27.42
CA LYS A 346 -33.06 22.85 -27.89
C LYS A 346 -33.32 23.97 -26.87
N ASN A 347 -32.37 24.92 -26.77
CA ASN A 347 -32.35 26.20 -27.51
C ASN A 347 -31.37 27.23 -26.91
N HIS A 348 -30.64 27.93 -27.78
CA HIS A 348 -29.93 29.19 -27.51
C HIS A 348 -30.94 30.36 -27.36
N PRO A 349 -30.62 31.45 -26.63
CA PRO A 349 -29.83 32.60 -27.17
C PRO A 349 -28.88 33.30 -26.15
N LYS A 350 -27.68 33.73 -26.58
CA LYS A 350 -27.16 35.11 -26.89
C LYS A 350 -27.03 36.13 -25.74
N ASN A 351 -25.80 36.70 -25.66
CA ASN A 351 -25.37 38.09 -25.34
C ASN A 351 -25.86 38.73 -24.02
N THR A 352 -25.09 39.53 -23.27
CA THR A 352 -24.29 40.74 -23.62
C THR A 352 -23.32 41.11 -22.48
N GLU A 353 -22.09 41.48 -22.86
CA GLU A 353 -21.34 42.72 -22.54
C GLU A 353 -21.65 43.65 -21.33
N LYS A 354 -20.55 44.33 -20.93
CA LYS A 354 -20.38 45.62 -20.19
C LYS A 354 -20.34 45.54 -18.66
N SER A 355 -19.58 46.34 -17.90
CA SER A 355 -18.47 47.30 -18.10
C SER A 355 -18.22 47.97 -16.74
N HIS A 356 -16.97 48.28 -16.37
CA HIS A 356 -16.56 49.25 -15.34
C HIS A 356 -17.13 49.05 -13.89
N LEU A 357 -16.58 49.56 -12.80
CA LEU A 357 -15.80 50.76 -12.54
C LEU A 357 -14.96 50.53 -11.26
N ARG A 358 -13.81 51.21 -11.19
CA ARG A 358 -13.11 51.51 -9.94
C ARG A 358 -14.03 52.25 -8.96
N ARG A 359 -13.78 52.10 -7.66
CA ARG A 359 -13.48 53.23 -6.76
C ARG A 359 -12.99 52.76 -5.40
N ASP A 360 -12.05 53.56 -4.92
CA ASP A 360 -11.36 53.51 -3.65
C ASP A 360 -12.32 53.57 -2.46
N THR A 361 -11.97 52.86 -1.39
CA THR A 361 -11.91 53.35 0.01
C THR A 361 -11.00 52.43 0.81
#